data_AF-A0A1I7NBD6-F1
#
_entry.id   AF-A0A1I7NBD6-F1
#
_cell.length_a   1.000
_cell.length_b   1.000
_cell.length_c   1.000
_cell.angle_alpha   90.00
_cell.angle_beta   90.00
_cell.angle_gamma   90.00
#
_symmetry.space_group_name_H-M   'P 1'
#
loop_
_entity.id
_entity.type
_entity.pdbx_description
1 polymer ?
#
loop_
_entity_poly.entity_id
_entity_poly.type
_entity_poly.pdbx_seq_one_letter_code
_entity_poly.pdbx_strand_id
1 'polypeptide(L)'
;MRHVLGVLGVLAAGVLLAVSAAMNWRFGFSLGRTELDGQIYGAASAAADCMKALVPFFFFAAVRNRIWSQAAASALVWVVVTAYSMTSALGHAALNRFDSTGQRAQEAQAYQDLRGELKRAQEQAGWIPQHRPFEAVQSQIDGMKMQKAWQWSDGCTKVNSKTERTFCQQLTALDSELASASAAKQAEARIAELTAKVDATAGSPALSEADPQAKVLTELANAFFPNIKIENVQMALTLFVALLLEIGSGFGMYVAFSQWRLYDRQPMPVTPRMALTEESTAAAAVAVPVLTPITVETKKPRSGANDNRSIEIPLEVPVASTPAIEAQPAEVHQVETKVAESRSTMPVRRLAPETNTERFYKENIEVRDGSSVTATELYEDYCSWCESKNKEPAALPSFAREFADLGVKKEKVAGRVRYIGIALKSDMVLEEAMKPPLFGTVAA
;
A
#
# COMPACT_ATOMS: atom_id res chain seq x y z
N MET A 1 -30.07 -5.73 33.35
CA MET A 1 -28.93 -6.41 32.68
C MET A 1 -29.06 -6.48 31.15
N ARG A 2 -30.17 -6.94 30.56
CA ARG A 2 -30.32 -7.08 29.09
C ARG A 2 -30.20 -5.76 28.31
N HIS A 3 -30.78 -4.66 28.82
CA HIS A 3 -30.62 -3.33 28.20
C HIS A 3 -29.17 -2.82 28.23
N VAL A 4 -28.46 -3.04 29.34
CA VAL A 4 -27.05 -2.66 29.48
C VAL A 4 -26.18 -3.45 28.52
N LEU A 5 -26.41 -4.77 28.40
CA LEU A 5 -25.73 -5.63 27.42
C LEU A 5 -26.04 -5.23 25.97
N GLY A 6 -27.29 -4.83 25.68
CA GLY A 6 -27.68 -4.30 24.38
C GLY A 6 -26.93 -3.02 24.03
N VAL A 7 -26.88 -2.05 24.95
CA VAL A 7 -26.15 -0.77 24.77
C VAL A 7 -24.67 -1.03 24.51
N LEU A 8 -24.04 -1.88 25.33
CA LEU A 8 -22.63 -2.23 25.16
C LEU A 8 -22.38 -2.94 23.81
N GLY A 9 -23.28 -3.84 23.40
CA GLY A 9 -23.20 -4.51 22.11
C GLY A 9 -23.29 -3.53 20.94
N VAL A 10 -24.18 -2.52 21.00
CA VAL A 10 -24.31 -1.50 19.95
C VAL A 10 -23.08 -0.60 19.89
N LEU A 11 -22.52 -0.21 21.04
CA LEU A 11 -21.28 0.55 21.08
C LEU A 11 -20.12 -0.24 20.46
N ALA A 12 -19.95 -1.51 20.85
CA ALA A 12 -18.90 -2.37 20.31
C ALA A 12 -19.06 -2.60 18.80
N ALA A 13 -20.29 -2.89 18.33
CA ALA A 13 -20.58 -3.04 16.90
C ALA A 13 -20.37 -1.74 16.12
N GLY A 14 -20.74 -0.60 16.69
CA GLY A 14 -20.51 0.73 16.11
C GLY A 14 -19.03 1.04 15.95
N VAL A 15 -18.20 0.70 16.93
CA VAL A 15 -16.74 0.83 16.83
C VAL A 15 -16.18 -0.06 15.73
N LEU A 16 -16.58 -1.33 15.67
CA LEU A 16 -16.14 -2.25 14.61
C LEU A 16 -16.55 -1.77 13.22
N LEU A 17 -17.76 -1.23 13.07
CA LEU A 17 -18.23 -0.64 11.82
C LEU A 17 -17.44 0.62 11.45
N ALA A 18 -17.15 1.50 12.40
CA ALA A 18 -16.36 2.72 12.16
C ALA A 18 -14.92 2.39 11.74
N VAL A 19 -14.28 1.41 12.39
CA VAL A 19 -12.94 0.93 12.02
C VAL A 19 -12.94 0.32 10.62
N SER A 20 -13.93 -0.54 10.32
CA SER A 20 -14.12 -1.10 8.98
C SER A 20 -14.24 0.02 7.94
N ALA A 21 -15.14 0.98 8.17
CA ALA A 21 -15.40 2.07 7.24
C ALA A 21 -14.16 2.94 7.03
N ALA A 22 -13.36 3.18 8.08
CA ALA A 22 -12.10 3.93 7.96
C ALA A 22 -11.04 3.16 7.15
N MET A 23 -10.93 1.84 7.33
CA MET A 23 -10.03 0.99 6.55
C MET A 23 -10.44 0.97 5.07
N ASN A 24 -11.74 0.78 4.81
CA ASN A 24 -12.29 0.78 3.45
C ASN A 24 -12.22 2.15 2.78
N TRP A 25 -12.38 3.24 3.52
CA TRP A 25 -12.12 4.58 3.02
C TRP A 25 -10.68 4.70 2.54
N ARG A 26 -9.69 4.29 3.36
CA ARG A 26 -8.28 4.38 2.98
C ARG A 26 -7.96 3.55 1.74
N PHE A 27 -8.49 2.34 1.66
CA PHE A 27 -8.31 1.50 0.48
C PHE A 27 -8.96 2.14 -0.75
N GLY A 28 -10.21 2.59 -0.66
CA GLY A 28 -10.91 3.29 -1.74
C GLY A 28 -10.16 4.55 -2.18
N PHE A 29 -9.67 5.35 -1.23
CA PHE A 29 -8.90 6.55 -1.50
C PHE A 29 -7.62 6.27 -2.28
N SER A 30 -6.92 5.17 -1.96
CA SER A 30 -5.70 4.77 -2.66
C SER A 30 -5.92 4.31 -4.12
N LEU A 31 -7.16 4.04 -4.53
CA LEU A 31 -7.49 3.69 -5.92
C LEU A 31 -7.65 4.92 -6.82
N GLY A 32 -7.83 6.11 -6.22
CA GLY A 32 -7.97 7.36 -6.96
C GLY A 32 -6.64 7.80 -7.57
N ARG A 33 -6.66 8.23 -8.84
CA ARG A 33 -5.48 8.85 -9.48
C ARG A 33 -5.36 10.33 -9.20
N THR A 34 -6.48 10.97 -8.88
CA THR A 34 -6.55 12.34 -8.42
C THR A 34 -7.08 12.36 -6.98
N GLU A 35 -6.82 13.45 -6.27
CA GLU A 35 -7.35 13.63 -4.91
C GLU A 35 -8.89 13.53 -4.89
N LEU A 36 -9.55 14.10 -5.91
CA LEU A 36 -11.00 14.07 -6.05
C LEU A 36 -11.50 12.64 -6.27
N ASP A 37 -10.87 11.87 -7.17
CA ASP A 37 -11.22 10.46 -7.39
C ASP A 37 -11.01 9.63 -6.11
N GLY A 38 -9.95 9.93 -5.35
CA GLY A 38 -9.68 9.28 -4.06
C GLY A 38 -10.80 9.55 -3.06
N GLN A 39 -11.27 10.79 -2.94
CA GLN A 39 -12.40 11.13 -2.07
C GLN A 39 -13.69 10.41 -2.51
N ILE A 40 -13.96 10.32 -3.81
CA ILE A 40 -15.14 9.62 -4.34
C ILE A 40 -15.09 8.14 -4.00
N TYR A 41 -13.99 7.46 -4.32
CA TYR A 41 -13.85 6.03 -4.05
C TYR A 41 -13.79 5.73 -2.56
N GLY A 42 -13.12 6.55 -1.76
CA GLY A 42 -13.12 6.45 -0.31
C GLY A 42 -14.53 6.56 0.29
N ALA A 43 -15.31 7.55 -0.15
CA ALA A 43 -16.69 7.74 0.30
C ALA A 43 -17.61 6.60 -0.12
N ALA A 44 -17.49 6.14 -1.36
CA ALA A 44 -18.24 4.99 -1.86
C ALA A 44 -17.94 3.72 -1.04
N SER A 45 -16.67 3.48 -0.70
CA SER A 45 -16.25 2.32 0.09
C SER A 45 -16.72 2.38 1.54
N ALA A 46 -16.70 3.55 2.17
CA ALA A 46 -17.25 3.73 3.52
C ALA A 46 -18.79 3.58 3.55
N ALA A 47 -19.48 4.07 2.52
CA ALA A 47 -20.92 3.88 2.36
C ALA A 47 -21.28 2.41 2.14
N ALA A 48 -20.47 1.67 1.37
CA ALA A 48 -20.63 0.23 1.18
C ALA A 48 -20.56 -0.50 2.53
N ASP A 49 -19.66 -0.10 3.44
CA ASP A 49 -19.61 -0.70 4.78
C ASP A 49 -20.85 -0.43 5.63
N CYS A 50 -21.42 0.77 5.54
CA CYS A 50 -22.70 1.05 6.18
C CYS A 50 -23.80 0.14 5.61
N MET A 51 -23.80 -0.08 4.29
CA MET A 51 -24.71 -1.03 3.64
C MET A 51 -24.50 -2.46 4.16
N LYS A 52 -23.25 -2.91 4.30
CA LYS A 52 -22.91 -4.24 4.85
C LYS A 52 -23.58 -4.53 6.19
N ALA A 53 -23.60 -3.54 7.08
CA ALA A 53 -24.21 -3.65 8.40
C ALA A 53 -25.76 -3.65 8.38
N LEU A 54 -26.37 -2.99 7.38
CA LEU A 54 -27.83 -2.91 7.23
C LEU A 54 -28.43 -4.13 6.53
N VAL A 55 -27.69 -4.74 5.61
CA VAL A 55 -28.20 -5.82 4.77
C VAL A 55 -28.74 -7.04 5.55
N PRO A 56 -28.15 -7.50 6.67
CA PRO A 56 -28.76 -8.58 7.46
C PRO A 56 -30.20 -8.28 7.89
N PHE A 57 -30.52 -7.02 8.24
CA PHE A 57 -31.88 -6.63 8.60
C PHE A 57 -32.85 -6.78 7.42
N PHE A 58 -32.45 -6.32 6.23
CA PHE A 58 -33.27 -6.45 5.02
C PHE A 58 -33.41 -7.90 4.57
N PHE A 59 -32.34 -8.68 4.64
CA PHE A 59 -32.34 -10.10 4.29
C PHE A 59 -33.33 -10.88 5.16
N PHE A 60 -33.19 -10.79 6.49
CA PHE A 60 -34.09 -11.51 7.40
C PHE A 60 -35.53 -10.98 7.37
N ALA A 61 -35.74 -9.68 7.12
CA ALA A 61 -37.07 -9.12 6.91
C ALA A 61 -37.73 -9.67 5.63
N ALA A 62 -36.98 -9.75 4.52
CA ALA A 62 -37.47 -10.30 3.25
C ALA A 62 -37.80 -11.79 3.36
N VAL A 63 -36.95 -12.56 4.04
CA VAL A 63 -37.20 -14.00 4.32
C VAL A 63 -38.47 -14.17 5.16
N ARG A 64 -38.65 -13.36 6.21
CA ARG A 64 -39.86 -13.40 7.06
C ARG A 64 -41.13 -13.09 6.27
N ASN A 65 -41.07 -12.13 5.35
CA ASN A 65 -42.20 -11.73 4.51
C ASN A 65 -42.39 -12.63 3.27
N ARG A 66 -41.58 -13.68 3.12
CA ARG A 66 -41.57 -14.61 1.96
C ARG A 66 -41.35 -13.92 0.61
N ILE A 67 -40.64 -12.78 0.60
CA ILE A 67 -40.29 -12.04 -0.62
C ILE A 67 -38.90 -12.50 -1.09
N TRP A 68 -38.85 -13.63 -1.79
CA TRP A 68 -37.60 -14.30 -2.16
C TRP A 68 -36.69 -13.49 -3.10
N SER A 69 -37.26 -12.65 -3.98
CA SER A 69 -36.48 -11.80 -4.88
C SER A 69 -35.64 -10.77 -4.12
N GLN A 70 -36.21 -10.15 -3.08
CA GLN A 70 -35.51 -9.20 -2.21
C GLN A 70 -34.47 -9.90 -1.33
N ALA A 71 -34.76 -11.11 -0.86
CA ALA A 71 -33.78 -11.93 -0.13
C ALA A 71 -32.57 -12.28 -1.01
N ALA A 72 -32.80 -12.66 -2.27
CA ALA A 72 -31.73 -12.96 -3.21
C ALA A 72 -30.89 -11.71 -3.55
N ALA A 73 -31.53 -10.57 -3.83
CA ALA A 73 -30.83 -9.32 -4.13
C ALA A 73 -30.00 -8.82 -2.95
N SER A 74 -30.55 -8.87 -1.73
CA SER A 74 -29.82 -8.48 -0.52
C SER A 74 -28.64 -9.41 -0.23
N ALA A 75 -28.79 -10.72 -0.41
CA ALA A 75 -27.69 -11.66 -0.28
C ALA A 75 -26.56 -11.37 -1.30
N LEU A 76 -26.90 -11.09 -2.55
CA LEU A 76 -25.91 -10.76 -3.59
C LEU A 76 -25.14 -9.49 -3.24
N VAL A 77 -25.84 -8.41 -2.87
CA VAL A 77 -25.20 -7.15 -2.46
C VAL A 77 -24.31 -7.37 -1.24
N TRP A 78 -24.77 -8.15 -0.25
CA TRP A 78 -23.98 -8.47 0.92
C TRP A 78 -22.67 -9.16 0.59
N VAL A 79 -22.71 -10.17 -0.29
CA VAL A 79 -21.53 -10.92 -0.70
C VAL A 79 -20.53 -10.01 -1.41
N VAL A 80 -20.98 -9.18 -2.36
CA VAL A 80 -20.10 -8.27 -3.11
C VAL A 80 -19.41 -7.27 -2.17
N VAL A 81 -20.19 -6.62 -1.31
CA VAL A 81 -19.67 -5.62 -0.37
C VAL A 81 -18.74 -6.26 0.67
N THR A 82 -19.10 -7.42 1.21
CA THR A 82 -18.27 -8.14 2.18
C THR A 82 -16.97 -8.64 1.54
N ALA A 83 -17.01 -9.13 0.30
CA ALA A 83 -15.79 -9.55 -0.40
C ALA A 83 -14.86 -8.37 -0.69
N TYR A 84 -15.42 -7.22 -1.10
CA TYR A 84 -14.66 -5.99 -1.28
C TYR A 84 -14.03 -5.52 0.04
N SER A 85 -14.82 -5.46 1.11
CA SER A 85 -14.36 -5.06 2.44
C SER A 85 -13.29 -6.01 2.98
N MET A 86 -13.48 -7.32 2.83
CA MET A 86 -12.48 -8.32 3.21
C MET A 86 -11.16 -8.13 2.46
N THR A 87 -11.21 -7.82 1.17
CA THR A 87 -10.01 -7.53 0.36
C THR A 87 -9.26 -6.32 0.90
N SER A 88 -9.97 -5.25 1.23
CA SER A 88 -9.40 -4.05 1.85
C SER A 88 -8.81 -4.35 3.24
N ALA A 89 -9.53 -5.09 4.08
CA ALA A 89 -9.08 -5.46 5.42
C ALA A 89 -7.80 -6.33 5.38
N LEU A 90 -7.75 -7.29 4.45
CA LEU A 90 -6.56 -8.09 4.18
C LEU A 90 -5.41 -7.24 3.68
N GLY A 91 -5.66 -6.33 2.73
CA GLY A 91 -4.66 -5.41 2.21
C GLY A 91 -4.04 -4.56 3.33
N HIS A 92 -4.87 -3.96 4.19
CA HIS A 92 -4.40 -3.12 5.29
C HIS A 92 -3.63 -3.94 6.36
N ALA A 93 -4.16 -5.10 6.76
CA ALA A 93 -3.52 -5.96 7.75
C ALA A 93 -2.19 -6.53 7.22
N ALA A 94 -2.15 -6.90 5.93
CA ALA A 94 -0.95 -7.42 5.29
C ALA A 94 0.12 -6.32 5.14
N LEU A 95 -0.23 -5.13 4.65
CA LEU A 95 0.71 -4.02 4.47
C LEU A 95 1.33 -3.58 5.80
N ASN A 96 0.53 -3.36 6.84
CA ASN A 96 1.08 -2.96 8.15
C ASN A 96 2.01 -4.03 8.73
N ARG A 97 1.68 -5.31 8.52
CA ARG A 97 2.54 -6.40 8.96
C ARG A 97 3.81 -6.44 8.14
N PHE A 98 3.73 -6.42 6.81
CA PHE A 98 4.89 -6.47 5.90
C PHE A 98 5.82 -5.27 6.05
N ASP A 99 5.31 -4.06 6.29
CA ASP A 99 6.16 -2.90 6.53
C ASP A 99 6.94 -3.07 7.83
N SER A 100 6.27 -3.53 8.90
CA SER A 100 6.93 -3.76 10.18
C SER A 100 7.95 -4.91 10.15
N THR A 101 7.63 -6.02 9.47
CA THR A 101 8.53 -7.16 9.33
C THR A 101 9.65 -6.88 8.35
N GLY A 102 9.37 -6.13 7.28
CA GLY A 102 10.31 -5.71 6.25
C GLY A 102 11.36 -4.74 6.79
N GLN A 103 10.96 -3.73 7.57
CA GLN A 103 11.90 -2.82 8.24
C GLN A 103 12.84 -3.60 9.18
N ARG A 104 12.30 -4.48 10.02
CA ARG A 104 13.12 -5.32 10.91
C ARG A 104 14.05 -6.25 10.16
N ALA A 105 13.57 -6.86 9.07
CA ALA A 105 14.41 -7.72 8.23
C ALA A 105 15.54 -6.94 7.54
N GLN A 106 15.26 -5.73 7.04
CA GLN A 106 16.26 -4.87 6.42
C GLN A 106 17.31 -4.41 7.43
N GLU A 107 16.89 -4.01 8.64
CA GLU A 107 17.81 -3.59 9.71
C GLU A 107 18.67 -4.76 10.21
N ALA A 108 18.07 -5.95 10.39
CA ALA A 108 18.80 -7.17 10.74
C ALA A 108 19.82 -7.55 9.65
N GLN A 109 19.44 -7.45 8.38
CA GLN A 109 20.34 -7.71 7.25
C GLN A 109 21.48 -6.69 7.21
N ALA A 110 21.18 -5.39 7.34
CA ALA A 110 22.20 -4.34 7.38
C ALA A 110 23.20 -4.54 8.52
N TYR A 111 22.73 -5.00 9.69
CA TYR A 111 23.61 -5.36 10.79
C TYR A 111 24.51 -6.57 10.46
N GLN A 112 23.96 -7.61 9.84
CA GLN A 112 24.75 -8.76 9.38
C GLN A 112 25.80 -8.36 8.34
N ASP A 113 25.42 -7.49 7.40
CA ASP A 113 26.31 -6.98 6.36
C ASP A 113 27.45 -6.16 6.98
N LEU A 114 27.17 -5.30 7.96
CA LEU A 114 28.18 -4.56 8.73
C LEU A 114 29.15 -5.50 9.46
N ARG A 115 28.66 -6.57 10.10
CA ARG A 115 29.53 -7.59 10.72
C ARG A 115 30.37 -8.33 9.68
N GLY A 116 29.79 -8.62 8.51
CA GLY A 116 30.50 -9.22 7.38
C GLY A 116 31.58 -8.30 6.81
N GLU A 117 31.33 -6.99 6.73
CA GLU A 117 32.32 -5.98 6.35
C GLU A 117 33.44 -5.87 7.38
N LEU A 118 33.11 -5.82 8.67
CA LEU A 118 34.08 -5.80 9.76
C LEU A 118 35.02 -7.00 9.66
N LYS A 119 34.46 -8.21 9.50
CA LYS A 119 35.26 -9.44 9.36
C LYS A 119 36.16 -9.40 8.13
N ARG A 120 35.65 -8.95 6.97
CA ARG A 120 36.46 -8.79 5.75
C ARG A 120 37.58 -7.78 5.94
N ALA A 121 37.33 -6.66 6.63
CA ALA A 121 38.33 -5.66 6.93
C ALA A 121 39.42 -6.20 7.89
N GLN A 122 39.03 -7.00 8.89
CA GLN A 122 39.98 -7.69 9.77
C GLN A 122 40.83 -8.70 9.02
N GLU A 123 40.22 -9.49 8.14
CA GLU A 123 40.95 -10.44 7.27
C GLU A 123 41.94 -9.69 6.39
N GLN A 124 41.54 -8.60 5.73
CA GLN A 124 42.40 -7.75 4.91
C GLN A 124 43.59 -7.19 5.70
N ALA A 125 43.35 -6.71 6.93
CA ALA A 125 44.41 -6.22 7.81
C ALA A 125 45.41 -7.33 8.19
N GLY A 126 44.95 -8.58 8.28
CA GLY A 126 45.81 -9.74 8.55
C GLY A 126 46.80 -10.09 7.43
N TRP A 127 46.59 -9.61 6.20
CA TRP A 127 47.53 -9.81 5.09
C TRP A 127 48.67 -8.78 5.06
N ILE A 128 48.61 -7.75 5.91
CA ILE A 128 49.65 -6.72 5.96
C ILE A 128 50.89 -7.32 6.65
N PRO A 129 52.08 -7.26 6.03
CA PRO A 129 53.31 -7.78 6.63
C PRO A 129 53.59 -7.17 8.01
N GLN A 130 54.30 -7.91 8.86
CA GLN A 130 54.74 -7.42 10.16
C GLN A 130 55.55 -6.12 9.98
N HIS A 131 55.16 -5.07 10.70
CA HIS A 131 55.76 -3.75 10.60
C HIS A 131 55.80 -3.13 12.00
N ARG A 132 56.70 -2.16 12.20
CA ARG A 132 56.70 -1.32 13.41
C ARG A 132 55.71 -0.16 13.27
N PRO A 133 55.32 0.50 14.38
CA PRO A 133 54.43 1.65 14.33
C PRO A 133 54.92 2.74 13.36
N PHE A 134 54.00 3.37 12.64
CA PHE A 134 54.31 4.36 11.60
C PHE A 134 55.31 5.44 12.06
N GLU A 135 55.10 6.00 13.25
CA GLU A 135 55.96 7.06 13.82
C GLU A 135 57.38 6.57 14.13
N ALA A 136 57.53 5.30 14.51
CA ALA A 136 58.83 4.70 14.79
C ALA A 136 59.64 4.48 13.50
N VAL A 137 59.00 4.08 12.40
CA VAL A 137 59.67 3.92 11.10
C VAL A 137 59.99 5.28 10.48
N GLN A 138 59.04 6.22 10.53
CA GLN A 138 59.23 7.59 10.02
C GLN A 138 60.40 8.29 10.73
N SER A 139 60.47 8.23 12.06
CA SER A 139 61.57 8.85 12.81
C SER A 139 62.94 8.23 12.48
N GLN A 140 63.00 6.93 12.17
CA GLN A 140 64.23 6.28 11.72
C GLN A 140 64.63 6.71 10.31
N ILE A 141 63.68 6.84 9.40
CA ILE A 141 63.91 7.37 8.05
C ILE A 141 64.45 8.81 8.14
N ASP A 142 63.83 9.65 8.96
CA ASP A 142 64.25 11.03 9.14
C ASP A 142 65.65 11.10 9.77
N GLY A 143 65.95 10.24 10.75
CA GLY A 143 67.29 10.08 11.30
C GLY A 143 68.33 9.62 10.27
N MET A 144 67.97 8.73 9.35
CA MET A 144 68.85 8.29 8.25
C MET A 144 69.12 9.42 7.24
N LYS A 145 68.12 10.27 6.96
CA LYS A 145 68.28 11.45 6.08
C LYS A 145 69.21 12.52 6.66
N MET A 146 69.47 12.52 7.97
CA MET A 146 70.42 13.44 8.60
C MET A 146 71.89 13.01 8.44
N GLN A 147 72.16 11.79 7.98
CA GLN A 147 73.53 11.27 7.85
C GLN A 147 74.23 11.85 6.60
N LYS A 148 75.57 11.99 6.64
CA LYS A 148 76.36 12.46 5.48
C LYS A 148 76.19 11.60 4.23
N ALA A 149 75.93 10.30 4.41
CA ALA A 149 75.68 9.36 3.31
C ALA A 149 74.45 9.74 2.46
N TRP A 150 73.44 10.38 3.06
CA TRP A 150 72.28 10.91 2.34
C TRP A 150 72.66 12.05 1.39
N GLN A 151 73.53 12.97 1.84
CA GLN A 151 74.00 14.09 1.02
C GLN A 151 74.94 13.63 -0.11
N TRP A 152 75.82 12.66 0.18
CA TRP A 152 76.75 12.13 -0.83
C TRP A 152 76.07 11.31 -1.92
N SER A 153 74.97 10.64 -1.59
CA SER A 153 74.18 9.89 -2.57
C SER A 153 73.13 10.72 -3.32
N ASP A 154 73.04 12.03 -3.02
CA ASP A 154 72.06 12.95 -3.60
C ASP A 154 70.62 12.37 -3.48
N GLY A 155 70.28 11.92 -2.26
CA GLY A 155 69.00 11.26 -1.98
C GLY A 155 68.84 9.89 -2.65
N CYS A 156 69.90 9.10 -2.72
CA CYS A 156 69.95 7.81 -3.40
C CYS A 156 69.76 7.84 -4.93
N THR A 157 69.93 9.00 -5.57
CA THR A 157 69.89 9.12 -7.04
C THR A 157 71.23 8.84 -7.71
N LYS A 158 72.34 9.07 -7.00
CA LYS A 158 73.71 8.83 -7.50
C LYS A 158 74.44 7.92 -6.53
N VAL A 159 74.77 6.72 -6.97
CA VAL A 159 75.38 5.70 -6.11
C VAL A 159 76.68 5.20 -6.72
N ASN A 160 77.80 5.67 -6.17
CA ASN A 160 79.15 5.42 -6.69
C ASN A 160 79.95 4.48 -5.78
N SER A 161 79.68 4.47 -4.48
CA SER A 161 80.41 3.65 -3.50
C SER A 161 79.61 2.45 -2.98
N LYS A 162 80.31 1.46 -2.40
CA LYS A 162 79.66 0.32 -1.72
C LYS A 162 78.87 0.78 -0.50
N THR A 163 79.37 1.78 0.22
CA THR A 163 78.71 2.36 1.41
C THR A 163 77.40 3.05 1.06
N GLU A 164 77.37 3.83 -0.03
CA GLU A 164 76.13 4.45 -0.52
C GLU A 164 75.10 3.40 -0.96
N ARG A 165 75.53 2.31 -1.61
CA ARG A 165 74.63 1.19 -1.96
C ARG A 165 73.97 0.57 -0.73
N THR A 166 74.76 0.27 0.31
CA THR A 166 74.23 -0.34 1.54
C THR A 166 73.28 0.62 2.28
N PHE A 167 73.65 1.90 2.36
CA PHE A 167 72.78 2.92 2.95
C PHE A 167 71.45 3.05 2.20
N CYS A 168 71.47 3.13 0.87
CA CYS A 168 70.25 3.23 0.06
C CYS A 168 69.39 1.96 0.14
N GLN A 169 69.99 0.76 0.19
CA GLN A 169 69.26 -0.48 0.43
C GLN A 169 68.52 -0.46 1.78
N GLN A 170 69.18 -0.01 2.85
CA GLN A 170 68.55 0.13 4.17
C GLN A 170 67.40 1.13 4.14
N LEU A 171 67.57 2.26 3.44
CA LEU A 171 66.52 3.26 3.34
C LEU A 171 65.30 2.74 2.57
N THR A 172 65.51 2.09 1.43
CA THR A 172 64.40 1.49 0.66
C THR A 172 63.68 0.39 1.43
N ALA A 173 64.39 -0.36 2.29
CA ALA A 173 63.78 -1.32 3.19
C ALA A 173 62.89 -0.62 4.23
N LEU A 174 63.35 0.46 4.86
CA LEU A 174 62.53 1.26 5.76
C LEU A 174 61.33 1.91 5.05
N ASP A 175 61.49 2.41 3.83
CA ASP A 175 60.38 2.98 3.05
C ASP A 175 59.31 1.92 2.75
N SER A 176 59.70 0.68 2.44
CA SER A 176 58.76 -0.43 2.26
C SER A 176 58.05 -0.83 3.56
N GLU A 177 58.74 -0.74 4.70
CA GLU A 177 58.17 -0.95 6.02
C GLU A 177 57.18 0.17 6.38
N LEU A 178 57.52 1.42 6.05
CA LEU A 178 56.64 2.58 6.26
C LEU A 178 55.37 2.45 5.44
N ALA A 179 55.47 2.02 4.17
CA ALA A 179 54.30 1.76 3.34
C ALA A 179 53.37 0.74 4.00
N SER A 180 53.93 -0.35 4.54
CA SER A 180 53.17 -1.37 5.29
C SER A 180 52.53 -0.79 6.56
N ALA A 181 53.26 0.03 7.31
CA ALA A 181 52.76 0.70 8.51
C ALA A 181 51.66 1.73 8.22
N SER A 182 51.75 2.44 7.09
CA SER A 182 50.73 3.39 6.65
C SER A 182 49.44 2.68 6.24
N ALA A 183 49.56 1.54 5.53
CA ALA A 183 48.42 0.71 5.16
C ALA A 183 47.72 0.12 6.39
N ALA A 184 48.50 -0.34 7.38
CA ALA A 184 47.96 -0.84 8.64
C ALA A 184 47.20 0.24 9.41
N LYS A 185 47.76 1.45 9.53
CA LYS A 185 47.08 2.58 10.18
C LYS A 185 45.73 2.90 9.52
N GLN A 186 45.66 2.86 8.20
CA GLN A 186 44.39 3.06 7.46
C GLN A 186 43.40 1.91 7.69
N ALA A 187 43.89 0.67 7.69
CA ALA A 187 43.06 -0.51 7.96
C ALA A 187 42.50 -0.50 9.38
N GLU A 188 43.32 -0.18 10.38
CA GLU A 188 42.89 -0.03 11.79
C GLU A 188 41.84 1.07 11.96
N ALA A 189 42.02 2.22 11.31
CA ALA A 189 41.02 3.28 11.33
C ALA A 189 39.67 2.82 10.75
N ARG A 190 39.70 2.04 9.65
CA ARG A 190 38.49 1.48 9.05
C ARG A 190 37.83 0.43 9.95
N ILE A 191 38.61 -0.44 10.58
CA ILE A 191 38.11 -1.43 11.53
C ILE A 191 37.46 -0.73 12.73
N ALA A 192 38.08 0.32 13.28
CA ALA A 192 37.54 1.10 14.38
C ALA A 192 36.20 1.76 14.00
N GLU A 193 36.11 2.34 12.79
CA GLU A 193 34.88 2.93 12.27
C GLU A 193 33.76 1.88 12.11
N LEU A 194 34.06 0.72 11.53
CA LEU A 194 33.11 -0.38 11.37
C LEU A 194 32.67 -0.96 12.71
N THR A 195 33.60 -1.09 13.66
CA THR A 195 33.31 -1.56 15.03
C THR A 195 32.36 -0.58 15.73
N ALA A 196 32.62 0.72 15.66
CA ALA A 196 31.74 1.74 16.22
C ALA A 196 30.32 1.70 15.60
N LYS A 197 30.21 1.45 14.30
CA LYS A 197 28.90 1.29 13.61
C LYS A 197 28.16 0.03 14.07
N VAL A 198 28.87 -1.08 14.24
CA VAL A 198 28.30 -2.33 14.77
C VAL A 198 27.81 -2.11 16.20
N ASP A 199 28.63 -1.51 17.07
CA ASP A 199 28.28 -1.25 18.47
C ASP A 199 27.10 -0.29 18.60
N ALA A 200 27.04 0.75 17.76
CA ALA A 200 25.91 1.67 17.72
C ALA A 200 24.59 0.97 17.31
N THR A 201 24.68 -0.08 16.49
CA THR A 201 23.52 -0.83 15.99
C THR A 201 23.15 -2.01 16.91
N ALA A 202 24.09 -2.47 17.75
CA ALA A 202 23.92 -3.62 18.65
C ALA A 202 22.81 -3.45 19.72
N GLY A 203 22.45 -2.20 20.03
CA GLY A 203 21.36 -1.88 20.97
C GLY A 203 19.97 -1.78 20.32
N SER A 204 19.86 -1.91 18.99
CA SER A 204 18.59 -1.72 18.30
C SER A 204 17.69 -2.96 18.40
N PRO A 205 16.41 -2.84 18.78
CA PRO A 205 15.46 -3.96 18.88
C PRO A 205 15.22 -4.70 17.54
N ALA A 206 15.70 -4.13 16.45
CA ALA A 206 15.81 -4.68 15.10
C ALA A 206 16.56 -6.02 14.98
N LEU A 207 17.36 -6.38 16.00
CA LEU A 207 18.15 -7.62 16.00
C LEU A 207 17.32 -8.88 16.30
N SER A 208 16.06 -8.69 16.71
CA SER A 208 15.12 -9.78 16.91
C SER A 208 14.35 -10.08 15.63
N GLU A 209 14.10 -11.37 15.42
CA GLU A 209 13.44 -11.94 14.24
C GLU A 209 12.28 -11.09 13.71
N ALA A 210 12.12 -11.05 12.38
CA ALA A 210 11.20 -10.14 11.69
C ALA A 210 9.77 -10.14 12.27
N ASP A 211 9.29 -11.28 12.77
CA ASP A 211 7.97 -11.44 13.38
C ASP A 211 7.97 -12.38 14.61
N PRO A 212 8.18 -11.84 15.82
CA PRO A 212 8.27 -12.65 17.03
C PRO A 212 6.95 -13.34 17.39
N GLN A 213 5.80 -12.73 17.04
CA GLN A 213 4.49 -13.33 17.32
C GLN A 213 4.22 -14.53 16.42
N ALA A 214 4.50 -14.41 15.11
CA ALA A 214 4.35 -15.54 14.19
C ALA A 214 5.31 -16.68 14.54
N LYS A 215 6.54 -16.36 14.98
CA LYS A 215 7.50 -17.38 15.41
C LYS A 215 6.99 -18.23 16.58
N VAL A 216 6.58 -17.58 17.68
CA VAL A 216 6.07 -18.29 18.88
C VAL A 216 4.87 -19.16 18.53
N LEU A 217 3.94 -18.63 17.72
CA LEU A 217 2.78 -19.40 17.26
C LEU A 217 3.16 -20.54 16.32
N THR A 218 4.21 -20.38 15.51
CA THR A 218 4.74 -21.45 14.65
C THR A 218 5.38 -22.56 15.47
N GLU A 219 6.17 -22.21 16.49
CA GLU A 219 6.79 -23.18 17.41
C GLU A 219 5.71 -23.96 18.18
N LEU A 220 4.69 -23.27 18.69
CA LEU A 220 3.55 -23.90 19.36
C LEU A 220 2.76 -24.78 18.38
N ALA A 221 2.50 -24.32 17.16
CA ALA A 221 1.72 -25.06 16.18
C ALA A 221 2.47 -26.29 15.66
N ASN A 222 3.79 -26.21 15.49
CA ASN A 222 4.64 -27.36 15.13
C ASN A 222 4.64 -28.46 16.20
N ALA A 223 4.31 -28.14 17.46
CA ALA A 223 4.13 -29.14 18.51
C ALA A 223 2.90 -30.04 18.28
N PHE A 224 1.89 -29.55 17.54
CA PHE A 224 0.65 -30.29 17.26
C PHE A 224 0.52 -30.72 15.80
N PHE A 225 1.09 -29.96 14.87
CA PHE A 225 1.02 -30.18 13.43
C PHE A 225 2.41 -30.02 12.81
N PRO A 226 3.08 -31.10 12.39
CA PRO A 226 4.41 -31.00 11.82
C PRO A 226 4.40 -30.25 10.48
N ASN A 227 5.48 -29.50 10.20
CA ASN A 227 5.75 -28.74 8.97
C ASN A 227 4.96 -27.43 8.76
N ILE A 228 4.55 -26.75 9.84
CA ILE A 228 4.02 -25.39 9.74
C ILE A 228 5.19 -24.39 9.61
N LYS A 229 5.10 -23.56 8.57
CA LYS A 229 6.05 -22.46 8.33
C LYS A 229 5.55 -21.15 8.91
N ILE A 230 6.46 -20.21 9.16
CA ILE A 230 6.15 -18.89 9.74
C ILE A 230 5.23 -18.10 8.82
N GLU A 231 5.42 -18.19 7.50
CA GLU A 231 4.62 -17.47 6.51
C GLU A 231 3.14 -17.89 6.56
N ASN A 232 2.87 -19.17 6.84
CA ASN A 232 1.51 -19.68 6.98
C ASN A 232 0.81 -19.07 8.20
N VAL A 233 1.54 -18.93 9.32
CA VAL A 233 1.01 -18.35 10.55
C VAL A 233 0.77 -16.85 10.39
N GLN A 234 1.66 -16.14 9.68
CA GLN A 234 1.47 -14.73 9.34
C GLN A 234 0.20 -14.53 8.52
N MET A 235 0.01 -15.34 7.48
CA MET A 235 -1.19 -15.31 6.64
C MET A 235 -2.45 -15.65 7.44
N ALA A 236 -2.38 -16.63 8.34
CA ALA A 236 -3.50 -16.98 9.20
C ALA A 236 -3.88 -15.83 10.14
N LEU A 237 -2.91 -15.11 10.70
CA LEU A 237 -3.16 -13.96 11.58
C LEU A 237 -3.78 -12.78 10.81
N THR A 238 -3.32 -12.48 9.59
CA THR A 238 -3.93 -11.42 8.77
C THR A 238 -5.36 -11.77 8.37
N LEU A 239 -5.60 -13.03 7.98
CA LEU A 239 -6.94 -13.56 7.70
C LEU A 239 -7.84 -13.49 8.93
N PHE A 240 -7.33 -13.83 10.11
CA PHE A 240 -8.08 -13.77 11.36
C PHE A 240 -8.55 -12.36 11.69
N VAL A 241 -7.67 -11.37 11.59
CA VAL A 241 -8.02 -9.95 11.85
C VAL A 241 -9.06 -9.46 10.84
N ALA A 242 -8.88 -9.77 9.56
CA ALA A 242 -9.86 -9.42 8.53
C ALA A 242 -11.22 -10.06 8.82
N LEU A 243 -11.25 -11.36 9.13
CA LEU A 243 -12.49 -12.08 9.42
C LEU A 243 -13.20 -11.56 10.68
N LEU A 244 -12.45 -11.21 11.72
CA LEU A 244 -12.98 -10.60 12.95
C LEU A 244 -13.67 -9.27 12.63
N LEU A 245 -13.01 -8.41 11.84
CA LEU A 245 -13.55 -7.12 11.44
C LEU A 245 -14.77 -7.25 10.52
N GLU A 246 -14.73 -8.16 9.55
CA GLU A 246 -15.83 -8.36 8.60
C GLU A 246 -17.09 -8.94 9.25
N ILE A 247 -16.94 -10.02 10.03
CA ILE A 247 -18.08 -10.62 10.74
C ILE A 247 -18.59 -9.64 11.81
N GLY A 248 -17.68 -8.98 12.52
CA GLY A 248 -18.01 -8.02 13.56
C GLY A 248 -18.77 -6.80 13.05
N SER A 249 -18.31 -6.17 11.95
CA SER A 249 -18.98 -5.01 11.36
C SER A 249 -20.24 -5.37 10.56
N GLY A 250 -20.25 -6.53 9.90
CA GLY A 250 -21.39 -6.99 9.11
C GLY A 250 -22.57 -7.48 9.96
N PHE A 251 -22.32 -8.34 10.96
CA PHE A 251 -23.38 -8.92 11.79
C PHE A 251 -23.50 -8.30 13.18
N GLY A 252 -22.46 -7.60 13.68
CA GLY A 252 -22.46 -7.10 15.05
C GLY A 252 -23.66 -6.21 15.35
N MET A 253 -24.07 -5.38 14.39
CA MET A 253 -25.21 -4.49 14.55
C MET A 253 -26.53 -5.28 14.65
N TYR A 254 -26.71 -6.28 13.78
CA TYR A 254 -27.86 -7.19 13.81
C TYR A 254 -27.96 -7.97 15.13
N VAL A 255 -26.83 -8.53 15.59
CA VAL A 255 -26.76 -9.29 16.85
C VAL A 255 -27.06 -8.38 18.04
N ALA A 256 -26.46 -7.19 18.10
CA ALA A 256 -26.66 -6.24 19.19
C ALA A 256 -28.13 -5.79 19.30
N PHE A 257 -28.77 -5.45 18.17
CA PHE A 257 -30.18 -5.06 18.15
C PHE A 257 -31.14 -6.23 18.45
N SER A 258 -30.76 -7.48 18.17
CA SER A 258 -31.58 -8.65 18.52
C SER A 258 -31.73 -8.87 20.04
N GLN A 259 -30.70 -8.50 20.82
CA GLN A 259 -30.71 -8.54 22.28
C GLN A 259 -31.35 -7.28 22.88
N TRP A 260 -31.30 -6.17 22.15
CA TRP A 260 -31.99 -4.93 22.49
C TRP A 260 -33.46 -5.02 22.08
N ARG A 261 -34.24 -5.88 22.76
CA ARG A 261 -35.71 -5.90 22.62
C ARG A 261 -36.31 -4.60 23.18
N LEU A 262 -36.40 -3.59 22.34
CA LEU A 262 -37.13 -2.34 22.65
C LEU A 262 -38.66 -2.56 22.64
N TYR A 263 -39.13 -3.67 22.09
CA TYR A 263 -40.53 -4.04 21.93
C TYR A 263 -40.85 -5.44 22.49
N ASP A 264 -40.41 -5.76 23.71
CA ASP A 264 -41.27 -6.66 24.49
C ASP A 264 -42.58 -5.88 24.69
N ARG A 265 -43.55 -6.12 23.79
CA ARG A 265 -44.94 -5.73 23.99
C ARG A 265 -45.28 -6.20 25.39
N GLN A 266 -45.47 -5.27 26.32
CA GLN A 266 -46.29 -5.51 27.49
C GLN A 266 -47.52 -6.24 26.96
N PRO A 267 -47.80 -7.50 27.36
CA PRO A 267 -49.02 -8.15 26.94
C PRO A 267 -50.14 -7.19 27.33
N MET A 268 -50.89 -6.69 26.33
CA MET A 268 -52.02 -5.82 26.62
C MET A 268 -52.87 -6.55 27.66
N PRO A 269 -53.21 -5.92 28.80
CA PRO A 269 -54.00 -6.59 29.81
C PRO A 269 -55.29 -7.05 29.14
N VAL A 270 -55.45 -8.37 29.05
CA VAL A 270 -56.68 -8.98 28.57
C VAL A 270 -57.73 -8.54 29.57
N THR A 271 -58.57 -7.57 29.19
CA THR A 271 -59.74 -7.18 29.99
C THR A 271 -60.56 -8.45 30.23
N PRO A 272 -60.82 -8.83 31.49
CA PRO A 272 -61.61 -10.01 31.77
C PRO A 272 -63.00 -9.80 31.18
N ARG A 273 -63.39 -10.73 30.30
CA ARG A 273 -64.75 -10.84 29.79
C ARG A 273 -65.64 -11.03 31.02
N MET A 274 -66.41 -10.00 31.40
CA MET A 274 -67.40 -10.13 32.45
C MET A 274 -68.36 -11.25 32.03
N ALA A 275 -68.34 -12.35 32.78
CA ALA A 275 -69.34 -13.38 32.71
C ALA A 275 -70.65 -12.76 33.20
N LEU A 276 -71.57 -12.51 32.28
CA LEU A 276 -72.97 -12.31 32.64
C LEU A 276 -73.53 -13.68 32.99
N THR A 277 -73.73 -13.89 34.29
CA THR A 277 -74.56 -14.95 34.84
C THR A 277 -76.01 -14.73 34.44
N GLU A 278 -76.63 -15.84 34.05
CA GLU A 278 -78.01 -16.00 33.58
C GLU A 278 -79.06 -15.66 34.65
N GLU A 279 -80.19 -15.11 34.20
CA GLU A 279 -81.57 -15.24 34.71
C GLU A 279 -82.44 -14.39 33.76
N SER A 280 -83.64 -14.71 33.27
CA SER A 280 -84.52 -15.87 33.27
C SER A 280 -85.66 -15.55 32.28
N THR A 281 -86.24 -16.59 31.66
CA THR A 281 -87.61 -16.67 31.08
C THR A 281 -87.99 -15.92 29.79
N ALA A 282 -87.97 -16.69 28.70
CA ALA A 282 -89.09 -17.06 27.82
C ALA A 282 -90.34 -16.15 27.75
N ALA A 283 -90.69 -15.69 26.53
CA ALA A 283 -91.83 -16.21 25.73
C ALA A 283 -92.41 -15.16 24.74
N ALA A 284 -92.89 -15.70 23.60
CA ALA A 284 -93.98 -15.19 22.75
C ALA A 284 -93.70 -14.05 21.73
N ALA A 285 -93.39 -14.48 20.50
CA ALA A 285 -94.20 -14.35 19.28
C ALA A 285 -94.95 -13.03 18.92
N VAL A 286 -94.87 -12.73 17.62
CA VAL A 286 -95.88 -12.14 16.70
C VAL A 286 -95.59 -10.74 16.13
N ALA A 287 -95.60 -10.73 14.79
CA ALA A 287 -95.96 -9.68 13.82
C ALA A 287 -95.06 -8.45 13.59
N VAL A 288 -94.54 -8.43 12.36
CA VAL A 288 -94.21 -7.27 11.51
C VAL A 288 -95.54 -6.62 11.07
N PRO A 289 -95.69 -5.28 11.05
CA PRO A 289 -95.41 -4.53 9.82
C PRO A 289 -94.76 -3.14 9.98
N VAL A 290 -93.89 -2.87 9.00
CA VAL A 290 -93.55 -1.61 8.32
C VAL A 290 -94.16 -0.32 8.88
N LEU A 291 -93.30 0.66 9.19
CA LEU A 291 -93.35 2.08 8.78
C LEU A 291 -92.09 2.81 9.30
N THR A 292 -91.33 3.41 8.39
CA THR A 292 -90.39 4.52 8.68
C THR A 292 -91.19 5.84 8.75
N PRO A 293 -90.71 6.98 9.29
CA PRO A 293 -89.29 7.40 9.41
C PRO A 293 -88.91 8.30 10.63
N ILE A 294 -87.65 8.80 10.63
CA ILE A 294 -87.12 10.07 11.20
C ILE A 294 -86.53 10.11 12.65
N THR A 295 -85.19 10.24 12.68
CA THR A 295 -84.28 11.01 13.57
C THR A 295 -84.26 10.67 15.07
N VAL A 296 -83.12 10.56 15.77
CA VAL A 296 -81.99 11.49 15.92
C VAL A 296 -80.79 10.69 16.45
N GLU A 297 -79.59 10.84 15.87
CA GLU A 297 -78.37 10.55 16.63
C GLU A 297 -77.35 11.69 16.54
N THR A 298 -76.72 11.89 17.68
CA THR A 298 -75.93 13.01 18.15
C THR A 298 -74.47 12.98 17.67
N LYS A 299 -74.02 14.09 17.08
CA LYS A 299 -72.69 14.78 17.18
C LYS A 299 -71.63 14.03 18.04
N LYS A 300 -70.41 13.64 17.58
CA LYS A 300 -69.21 14.40 17.08
C LYS A 300 -67.98 13.41 17.10
N PRO A 301 -66.72 13.76 16.75
CA PRO A 301 -66.10 14.29 15.51
C PRO A 301 -64.93 13.46 14.91
N ARG A 302 -64.61 13.82 13.64
CA ARG A 302 -63.27 13.95 12.98
C ARG A 302 -62.32 12.74 12.87
N SER A 303 -62.07 12.32 11.62
CA SER A 303 -60.76 12.48 10.95
C SER A 303 -60.88 12.01 9.48
N GLY A 304 -60.40 12.81 8.53
CA GLY A 304 -60.32 12.43 7.12
C GLY A 304 -60.48 13.62 6.18
N ALA A 305 -59.39 14.29 5.86
CA ALA A 305 -59.32 15.26 4.77
C ALA A 305 -58.00 15.03 4.02
N ASN A 306 -58.10 14.51 2.79
CA ASN A 306 -57.23 14.90 1.68
C ASN A 306 -57.96 14.54 0.38
N ASP A 307 -58.71 15.50 -0.15
CA ASP A 307 -59.43 15.40 -1.41
C ASP A 307 -58.53 15.90 -2.55
N ASN A 308 -58.23 15.02 -3.51
CA ASN A 308 -57.79 15.41 -4.83
C ASN A 308 -59.00 15.91 -5.63
N ARG A 309 -59.00 17.17 -6.04
CA ARG A 309 -59.93 17.67 -7.06
C ARG A 309 -59.19 18.41 -8.16
N SER A 310 -59.30 17.83 -9.34
CA SER A 310 -59.01 18.37 -10.67
C SER A 310 -59.87 19.61 -10.96
N ILE A 311 -59.23 20.64 -11.51
CA ILE A 311 -59.89 21.75 -12.21
C ILE A 311 -59.13 21.99 -13.51
N GLU A 312 -59.81 21.75 -14.62
CA GLU A 312 -59.45 22.16 -15.98
C GLU A 312 -59.98 23.58 -16.23
N ILE A 313 -59.18 24.46 -16.83
CA ILE A 313 -59.64 25.57 -17.69
C ILE A 313 -58.61 25.76 -18.83
N PRO A 314 -59.02 25.74 -20.11
CA PRO A 314 -58.15 25.94 -21.28
C PRO A 314 -58.27 27.37 -21.87
N LEU A 315 -57.22 27.87 -22.54
CA LEU A 315 -57.28 28.74 -23.75
C LEU A 315 -55.87 29.11 -24.28
N GLU A 316 -55.50 28.43 -25.39
CA GLU A 316 -54.85 28.86 -26.66
C GLU A 316 -53.75 29.96 -26.68
N VAL A 317 -52.47 29.74 -27.10
CA VAL A 317 -51.84 29.58 -28.47
C VAL A 317 -50.86 30.77 -28.73
N PRO A 318 -49.71 30.73 -29.48
CA PRO A 318 -48.77 29.64 -29.88
C PRO A 318 -47.23 29.98 -30.01
N VAL A 319 -46.40 28.92 -30.20
CA VAL A 319 -45.20 28.78 -31.12
C VAL A 319 -43.90 29.58 -30.79
N ALA A 320 -42.64 29.09 -30.83
CA ALA A 320 -41.94 27.94 -31.46
C ALA A 320 -40.62 27.61 -30.67
N SER A 321 -40.27 26.34 -30.37
CA SER A 321 -39.38 25.37 -31.10
C SER A 321 -37.86 25.59 -30.88
N THR A 322 -36.92 24.66 -30.60
CA THR A 322 -36.74 23.17 -30.44
C THR A 322 -35.20 22.93 -30.33
N PRO A 323 -34.61 21.72 -30.17
CA PRO A 323 -35.01 20.48 -29.47
C PRO A 323 -33.92 19.90 -28.52
N ALA A 324 -34.32 18.94 -27.68
CA ALA A 324 -33.46 18.02 -26.93
C ALA A 324 -33.47 16.63 -27.59
N ILE A 325 -32.37 15.88 -27.50
CA ILE A 325 -32.27 14.47 -27.94
C ILE A 325 -32.33 13.54 -26.72
N GLU A 326 -33.22 12.56 -26.87
CA GLU A 326 -33.58 11.43 -26.03
C GLU A 326 -32.42 10.49 -25.66
N ALA A 327 -32.49 9.95 -24.43
CA ALA A 327 -31.76 8.76 -24.02
C ALA A 327 -32.70 7.86 -23.22
N GLN A 328 -32.88 6.63 -23.69
CA GLN A 328 -33.46 5.51 -22.94
C GLN A 328 -32.85 4.17 -23.39
N PRO A 329 -32.95 3.11 -22.55
CA PRO A 329 -31.81 2.28 -22.14
C PRO A 329 -31.88 0.84 -22.68
N ALA A 330 -30.86 0.01 -22.40
CA ALA A 330 -30.98 -1.43 -22.60
C ALA A 330 -30.23 -2.25 -21.53
N GLU A 331 -30.97 -3.24 -21.02
CA GLU A 331 -30.64 -4.26 -20.03
C GLU A 331 -29.63 -5.32 -20.49
N VAL A 332 -29.14 -6.03 -19.47
CA VAL A 332 -28.25 -7.19 -19.46
C VAL A 332 -29.05 -8.49 -19.64
N HIS A 333 -28.55 -9.44 -20.43
CA HIS A 333 -28.65 -10.88 -20.10
C HIS A 333 -27.51 -11.72 -20.70
N GLN A 334 -27.10 -12.71 -19.91
CA GLN A 334 -25.99 -13.65 -20.06
C GLN A 334 -26.26 -14.76 -21.10
N VAL A 335 -25.20 -15.45 -21.57
CA VAL A 335 -24.97 -16.92 -21.45
C VAL A 335 -24.07 -17.48 -22.60
N GLU A 336 -23.02 -18.18 -22.15
CA GLU A 336 -22.25 -19.32 -22.73
C GLU A 336 -21.46 -19.31 -24.05
N THR A 337 -20.37 -20.07 -23.94
CA THR A 337 -19.23 -20.36 -24.79
C THR A 337 -19.54 -21.39 -25.89
N LYS A 338 -19.17 -21.13 -27.16
CA LYS A 338 -18.48 -22.11 -28.04
C LYS A 338 -17.96 -21.51 -29.36
N VAL A 339 -16.86 -22.12 -29.81
CA VAL A 339 -15.93 -21.79 -30.89
C VAL A 339 -16.53 -21.87 -32.31
N ALA A 340 -16.24 -20.89 -33.19
CA ALA A 340 -16.00 -21.07 -34.63
C ALA A 340 -15.42 -19.79 -35.28
N GLU A 341 -14.51 -19.99 -36.23
CA GLU A 341 -13.59 -19.04 -36.86
C GLU A 341 -14.20 -17.95 -37.77
N SER A 342 -13.36 -16.91 -37.98
CA SER A 342 -13.17 -16.18 -39.24
C SER A 342 -14.28 -15.22 -39.72
N ARG A 343 -14.09 -13.93 -39.41
CA ARG A 343 -13.86 -12.91 -40.47
C ARG A 343 -13.16 -11.67 -39.93
N SER A 344 -12.00 -11.40 -40.53
CA SER A 344 -11.17 -10.21 -40.38
C SER A 344 -11.98 -8.90 -40.45
N THR A 345 -11.97 -8.15 -39.35
CA THR A 345 -12.08 -6.69 -39.39
C THR A 345 -10.95 -6.14 -38.51
N MET A 346 -10.12 -5.28 -39.09
CA MET A 346 -8.91 -4.78 -38.47
C MET A 346 -9.25 -4.04 -37.17
N PRO A 347 -8.55 -4.31 -36.04
CA PRO A 347 -8.78 -3.55 -34.83
C PRO A 347 -8.20 -2.15 -35.01
N VAL A 348 -9.06 -1.14 -34.92
CA VAL A 348 -8.63 0.23 -34.64
C VAL A 348 -7.89 0.19 -33.31
N ARG A 349 -6.58 0.38 -33.37
CA ARG A 349 -5.67 0.44 -32.22
C ARG A 349 -6.11 1.58 -31.31
N ARG A 350 -6.82 1.27 -30.23
CA ARG A 350 -6.95 2.18 -29.08
C ARG A 350 -5.53 2.34 -28.51
N LEU A 351 -4.89 3.47 -28.77
CA LEU A 351 -3.64 3.82 -28.11
C LEU A 351 -3.89 3.87 -26.61
N ALA A 352 -3.21 3.00 -25.86
CA ALA A 352 -3.14 3.13 -24.41
C ALA A 352 -2.54 4.51 -24.07
N PRO A 353 -2.99 5.18 -23.00
CA PRO A 353 -2.36 6.41 -22.56
C PRO A 353 -0.89 6.13 -22.24
N GLU A 354 0.01 6.94 -22.82
CA GLU A 354 1.46 6.76 -22.66
C GLU A 354 1.85 6.82 -21.18
N THR A 355 2.64 5.86 -20.72
CA THR A 355 3.13 5.85 -19.33
C THR A 355 4.10 7.01 -19.10
N ASN A 356 4.27 7.44 -17.85
CA ASN A 356 5.25 8.49 -17.53
C ASN A 356 6.68 8.05 -17.94
N THR A 357 6.98 6.76 -17.85
CA THR A 357 8.25 6.15 -18.26
C THR A 357 8.45 6.22 -19.78
N GLU A 358 7.42 5.94 -20.57
CA GLU A 358 7.45 6.10 -22.03
C GLU A 358 7.67 7.56 -22.46
N ARG A 359 7.01 8.50 -21.78
CA ARG A 359 7.18 9.93 -22.06
C ARG A 359 8.57 10.41 -21.68
N PHE A 360 9.08 10.00 -20.51
CA PHE A 360 10.46 10.27 -20.12
C PHE A 360 11.46 9.74 -21.13
N TYR A 361 11.28 8.49 -21.61
CA TYR A 361 12.16 7.90 -22.62
C TYR A 361 12.21 8.74 -23.91
N LYS A 362 11.06 9.24 -24.39
CA LYS A 362 11.02 10.09 -25.59
C LYS A 362 11.64 11.48 -25.37
N GLU A 363 11.39 12.07 -24.19
CA GLU A 363 11.79 13.45 -23.89
C GLU A 363 13.27 13.55 -23.48
N ASN A 364 13.79 12.60 -22.69
CA ASN A 364 15.06 12.72 -21.98
C ASN A 364 16.15 11.73 -22.40
N ILE A 365 15.81 10.69 -23.17
CA ILE A 365 16.77 9.67 -23.62
C ILE A 365 17.13 9.87 -25.09
N GLU A 366 18.42 9.74 -25.39
CA GLU A 366 18.94 9.70 -26.76
C GLU A 366 19.66 8.38 -27.02
N VAL A 367 19.42 7.77 -28.18
CA VAL A 367 20.07 6.51 -28.57
C VAL A 367 21.44 6.84 -29.15
N ARG A 368 22.50 6.41 -28.47
CA ARG A 368 23.89 6.67 -28.86
C ARG A 368 24.73 5.41 -28.69
N ASP A 369 25.23 4.89 -29.81
CA ASP A 369 26.05 3.69 -29.82
C ASP A 369 27.34 3.89 -29.01
N GLY A 370 27.65 2.94 -28.13
CA GLY A 370 28.83 2.97 -27.26
C GLY A 370 28.65 3.76 -25.95
N SER A 371 27.51 4.42 -25.73
CA SER A 371 27.18 5.06 -24.45
C SER A 371 26.49 4.08 -23.49
N SER A 372 26.67 4.30 -22.18
CA SER A 372 25.94 3.55 -21.15
C SER A 372 25.61 4.41 -19.95
N VAL A 373 24.40 4.28 -19.44
CA VAL A 373 23.93 4.98 -18.23
C VAL A 373 23.70 3.96 -17.13
N THR A 374 24.08 4.27 -15.89
CA THR A 374 23.79 3.37 -14.76
C THR A 374 22.31 3.45 -14.37
N ALA A 375 21.77 2.37 -13.81
CA ALA A 375 20.37 2.36 -13.36
C ALA A 375 20.04 3.43 -12.31
N THR A 376 21.03 3.84 -11.51
CA THR A 376 20.89 4.88 -10.49
C THR A 376 20.79 6.27 -11.13
N GLU A 377 21.74 6.63 -11.99
CA GLU A 377 21.74 7.91 -12.71
C GLU A 377 20.46 8.09 -13.55
N LEU A 378 20.04 7.02 -14.24
CA LEU A 378 18.82 7.02 -15.03
C LEU A 378 17.55 7.29 -14.18
N TYR A 379 17.49 6.72 -12.97
CA TYR A 379 16.36 6.91 -12.08
C TYR A 379 16.35 8.30 -11.43
N GLU A 380 17.52 8.84 -11.10
CA GLU A 380 17.66 10.20 -10.58
C GLU A 380 17.21 11.27 -11.60
N ASP A 381 17.57 11.10 -12.88
CA ASP A 381 17.08 11.97 -13.96
C ASP A 381 15.57 11.84 -14.18
N TYR A 382 15.03 10.61 -14.07
CA TYR A 382 13.58 10.38 -14.11
C TYR A 382 12.83 11.08 -12.98
N CYS A 383 13.35 11.00 -11.75
CA CYS A 383 12.77 11.70 -10.59
C CYS A 383 12.77 13.21 -10.81
N SER A 384 13.89 13.76 -11.30
CA SER A 384 14.03 15.19 -11.60
C SER A 384 13.07 15.63 -12.71
N TRP A 385 12.90 14.81 -13.76
CA TRP A 385 11.91 15.06 -14.80
C TRP A 385 10.48 15.02 -14.25
N CYS A 386 10.14 14.06 -13.41
CA CYS A 386 8.82 13.96 -12.76
C CYS A 386 8.52 15.20 -11.91
N GLU A 387 9.49 15.67 -11.13
CA GLU A 387 9.37 16.90 -10.33
C GLU A 387 9.13 18.13 -11.23
N SER A 388 9.87 18.26 -12.33
CA SER A 388 9.69 19.37 -13.30
C SER A 388 8.31 19.39 -13.97
N LYS A 389 7.64 18.24 -14.04
CA LYS A 389 6.29 18.08 -14.61
C LYS A 389 5.21 18.05 -13.52
N ASN A 390 5.58 18.28 -12.25
CA ASN A 390 4.71 18.22 -11.09
C ASN A 390 3.95 16.88 -10.99
N LYS A 391 4.68 15.77 -11.16
CA LYS A 391 4.15 14.39 -11.12
C LYS A 391 4.88 13.56 -10.06
N GLU A 392 4.16 12.64 -9.43
CA GLU A 392 4.77 11.65 -8.54
C GLU A 392 5.59 10.62 -9.34
N PRO A 393 6.86 10.38 -9.00
CA PRO A 393 7.69 9.38 -9.66
C PRO A 393 7.24 7.96 -9.28
N ALA A 394 7.27 7.05 -10.25
CA ALA A 394 7.10 5.63 -9.95
C ALA A 394 8.25 5.11 -9.08
N ALA A 395 7.98 4.15 -8.19
CA ALA A 395 9.02 3.49 -7.40
C ALA A 395 10.04 2.79 -8.32
N LEU A 396 11.31 2.78 -7.90
CA LEU A 396 12.44 2.25 -8.68
C LEU A 396 12.18 0.86 -9.30
N PRO A 397 11.59 -0.13 -8.60
CA PRO A 397 11.31 -1.43 -9.20
C PRO A 397 10.26 -1.40 -10.32
N SER A 398 9.27 -0.51 -10.23
CA SER A 398 8.23 -0.34 -11.25
C SER A 398 8.79 0.39 -12.47
N PHE A 399 9.53 1.48 -12.25
CA PHE A 399 10.25 2.19 -13.30
C PHE A 399 11.21 1.27 -14.07
N ALA A 400 12.03 0.50 -13.36
CA ALA A 400 13.01 -0.40 -14.01
C ALA A 400 12.34 -1.49 -14.87
N ARG A 401 11.14 -1.95 -14.49
CA ARG A 401 10.34 -2.90 -15.27
C ARG A 401 9.78 -2.23 -16.53
N GLU A 402 9.08 -1.11 -16.36
CA GLU A 402 8.49 -0.36 -17.47
C GLU A 402 9.55 0.10 -18.47
N PHE A 403 10.71 0.53 -17.98
CA PHE A 403 11.81 0.98 -18.84
C PHE A 403 12.47 -0.17 -19.60
N ALA A 404 12.51 -1.38 -19.01
CA ALA A 404 12.99 -2.57 -19.71
C ALA A 404 12.04 -3.01 -20.84
N ASP A 405 10.74 -2.78 -20.67
CA ASP A 405 9.72 -3.09 -21.68
C ASP A 405 9.83 -2.18 -22.93
N LEU A 406 10.59 -1.08 -22.85
CA LEU A 406 10.91 -0.19 -23.97
C LEU A 406 12.01 -0.73 -24.91
N GLY A 407 12.56 -1.92 -24.61
CA GLY A 407 13.51 -2.62 -25.49
C GLY A 407 14.98 -2.18 -25.33
N VAL A 408 15.32 -1.46 -24.27
CA VAL A 408 16.71 -1.06 -23.98
C VAL A 408 17.51 -2.25 -23.44
N LYS A 409 18.71 -2.47 -23.97
CA LYS A 409 19.61 -3.54 -23.51
C LYS A 409 20.17 -3.22 -22.13
N LYS A 410 20.10 -4.19 -21.21
CA LYS A 410 20.68 -4.10 -19.87
C LYS A 410 21.83 -5.09 -19.69
N GLU A 411 22.95 -4.63 -19.16
CA GLU A 411 24.10 -5.48 -18.82
C GLU A 411 24.58 -5.19 -17.40
N LYS A 412 25.12 -6.22 -16.72
CA LYS A 412 25.71 -6.06 -15.40
C LYS A 412 27.22 -5.91 -15.56
N VAL A 413 27.72 -4.69 -15.36
CA VAL A 413 29.14 -4.35 -15.49
C VAL A 413 29.66 -3.89 -14.14
N ALA A 414 30.74 -4.51 -13.65
CA ALA A 414 31.36 -4.19 -12.35
C ALA A 414 30.37 -4.19 -11.17
N GLY A 415 29.42 -5.11 -11.16
CA GLY A 415 28.43 -5.26 -10.08
C GLY A 415 27.22 -4.33 -10.14
N ARG A 416 27.19 -3.36 -11.07
CA ARG A 416 26.06 -2.43 -11.28
C ARG A 416 25.33 -2.72 -12.59
N VAL A 417 24.03 -2.47 -12.62
CA VAL A 417 23.22 -2.59 -13.84
C VAL A 417 23.40 -1.32 -14.68
N ARG A 418 23.72 -1.50 -15.96
CA ARG A 418 23.87 -0.43 -16.95
C ARG A 418 22.94 -0.67 -18.12
N TYR A 419 22.36 0.40 -18.63
CA TYR A 419 21.59 0.42 -19.87
C TYR A 419 22.52 0.84 -21.02
N ILE A 420 22.62 -0.01 -22.04
CA ILE A 420 23.59 0.12 -23.13
C ILE A 420 22.94 0.73 -24.36
N GLY A 421 23.64 1.65 -25.02
CA GLY A 421 23.19 2.30 -26.25
C GLY A 421 22.29 3.50 -26.01
N ILE A 422 22.23 4.02 -24.79
CA ILE A 422 21.46 5.20 -24.42
C ILE A 422 22.32 6.21 -23.65
N ALA A 423 22.02 7.49 -23.83
CA ALA A 423 22.59 8.62 -23.11
C ALA A 423 21.46 9.53 -22.56
N LEU A 424 21.72 10.19 -21.44
CA LEU A 424 20.84 11.22 -20.88
C LEU A 424 21.09 12.56 -21.60
N LYS A 425 20.03 13.26 -21.99
CA LYS A 425 20.18 14.60 -22.58
C LYS A 425 20.75 15.63 -21.60
N SER A 426 20.54 15.45 -20.29
CA SER A 426 21.11 16.28 -19.23
C SER A 426 22.65 16.23 -19.20
N ASP A 427 23.24 15.04 -19.37
CA ASP A 427 24.70 14.88 -19.46
C ASP A 427 25.29 15.52 -20.72
N MET A 428 24.54 15.55 -21.83
CA MET A 428 24.98 16.18 -23.07
C MET A 428 25.01 17.71 -22.98
N VAL A 429 24.04 18.32 -22.27
CA VAL A 429 24.04 19.76 -22.01
C VAL A 429 25.26 20.16 -21.18
N LEU A 430 25.68 19.31 -20.23
CA LEU A 430 26.90 19.49 -19.46
C LEU A 430 28.18 19.34 -20.32
N GLU A 431 28.25 18.34 -21.19
CA GLU A 431 29.37 18.18 -22.14
C GLU A 431 29.51 19.37 -23.10
N GLU A 432 28.38 19.93 -23.56
CA GLU A 432 28.37 21.07 -24.48
C GLU A 432 28.74 22.39 -23.78
N ALA A 433 28.31 22.58 -22.53
CA ALA A 433 28.70 23.72 -21.69
C ALA A 433 30.19 23.71 -21.30
N MET A 434 30.84 22.53 -21.28
CA MET A 434 32.26 22.38 -20.99
C MET A 434 33.17 22.60 -22.21
N LYS A 435 32.62 22.79 -23.43
CA LYS A 435 33.42 23.13 -24.60
C LYS A 435 33.90 24.59 -24.49
N PRO A 436 35.21 24.87 -24.59
CA PRO A 436 35.70 26.24 -24.55
C PRO A 436 35.15 27.04 -25.75
N PRO A 437 34.80 28.33 -25.57
CA PRO A 437 34.32 29.15 -26.68
C PRO A 437 35.38 29.21 -27.78
N LEU A 438 34.98 28.87 -29.00
CA LEU A 438 35.80 29.06 -30.20
C LEU A 438 35.95 30.57 -30.43
N PHE A 439 37.04 31.16 -29.94
CA PHE A 439 37.51 32.46 -30.39
C PHE A 439 37.99 32.31 -31.84
N GLY A 440 37.09 32.56 -32.79
CA GLY A 440 37.43 32.72 -34.19
C GLY A 440 38.26 34.00 -34.36
N THR A 441 39.53 33.84 -34.68
CA THR A 441 40.39 34.90 -35.20
C THR A 441 39.83 35.40 -36.53
N VAL A 442 39.30 36.63 -36.53
CA VAL A 442 39.07 37.37 -37.77
C VAL A 442 40.43 37.84 -38.28
N ALA A 443 40.92 37.18 -39.32
CA ALA A 443 41.95 37.71 -40.20
C ALA A 443 41.30 38.08 -41.53
N ALA A 444 41.05 39.38 -41.71
CA ALA A 444 41.09 40.14 -42.96
C ALA A 444 40.62 41.59 -42.67
#